data_AF-A0A7J4EAM1-F1
#
_entry.id   AF-A0A7J4EAM1-F1
#
_cell.length_a   1.000
_cell.length_b   1.000
_cell.length_c   1.000
_cell.angle_alpha   90.00
_cell.angle_beta   90.00
_cell.angle_gamma   90.00
#
_symmetry.space_group_name_H-M   'P 1'
#
loop_
_entity.id
_entity.type
_entity.pdbx_description
1 polymer ?
#
loop_
_entity_poly.entity_id
_entity_poly.type
_entity_poly.pdbx_seq_one_letter_code
_entity_poly.pdbx_strand_id
1 'polypeptide(L)'
;VRIGLIGSEKQAIDATLKSLSEEDKRYPSVADKYWNARGGSYTDGGAFIFTIDSDEKLVCANKFGEVVKTPEGLTHCDFTKPVTPPPDSDREREMIKTELKSPQNLFEFLRSGVKKWDWNMLRWTVSELTKYANDDGRKKAIVIEGLTLFNDRRYDTGNKKRSSVVQIVKEALHRIFDETPAIEAKSAGIYHLIRWSNKDCLRPPDGGEEILIVNAAEFPPEGEEGDAQLIVKAYEMGWKRFIVYNAQGQRFSGSGLGNHTTGVRIDVYDSSGDYLGSSMDGAELYVHGNGQDQLGQILKNGKLVVFGDVGQTFMYGAKGGEAYVLGNAAGRPLINAVGKPRVVINGTCLDYLAESFMAGDPLNGGGFVVVNGLEPDGNGNFIEQDTPYPGSNLFSLASGGAIYIRDPHRKLVDEQLNGGEFSILTAEDWALILPYLDENERLFGISIENDLLVVNGNKKTPQEVYRKVKPVKTSVLVECEEGED
;
A
#
# COMPACT_ATOMS: atom_id res chain seq x y z
N VAL A 1 -13.55 -10.47 -22.73
CA VAL A 1 -12.29 -10.18 -23.44
C VAL A 1 -11.14 -10.40 -22.46
N ARG A 2 -9.98 -10.88 -22.91
CA ARG A 2 -8.74 -10.93 -22.12
C ARG A 2 -7.79 -9.86 -22.64
N ILE A 3 -7.17 -9.10 -21.74
CA ILE A 3 -6.18 -8.08 -22.08
C ILE A 3 -4.90 -8.41 -21.30
N GLY A 4 -3.77 -8.40 -21.99
CA GLY A 4 -2.44 -8.45 -21.38
C GLY A 4 -1.73 -7.16 -21.71
N LEU A 5 -1.17 -6.49 -20.71
CA LEU A 5 -0.42 -5.25 -20.86
C LEU A 5 0.98 -5.45 -20.28
N ILE A 6 1.99 -4.94 -20.98
CA ILE A 6 3.36 -4.84 -20.51
C ILE A 6 3.68 -3.34 -20.49
N GLY A 7 4.01 -2.82 -19.32
CA GLY A 7 4.45 -1.44 -19.13
C GLY A 7 5.75 -1.41 -18.34
N SER A 8 6.53 -0.35 -18.51
CA SER A 8 7.70 -0.08 -17.65
C SER A 8 7.28 0.11 -16.19
N GLU A 9 6.08 0.64 -15.98
CA GLU A 9 5.56 1.05 -14.69
C GLU A 9 4.06 0.76 -14.58
N LYS A 10 3.57 0.57 -13.35
CA LYS A 10 2.16 0.28 -13.11
C LYS A 10 1.24 1.42 -13.56
N GLN A 11 1.62 2.69 -13.39
CA GLN A 11 0.78 3.82 -13.84
C GLN A 11 0.49 3.78 -15.34
N ALA A 12 1.42 3.30 -16.17
CA ALA A 12 1.19 3.20 -17.62
C ALA A 12 0.10 2.15 -17.93
N ILE A 13 0.12 1.03 -17.21
CA ILE A 13 -0.91 -0.01 -17.30
C ILE A 13 -2.27 0.53 -16.84
N ASP A 14 -2.29 1.19 -15.67
CA ASP A 14 -3.52 1.76 -15.11
C ASP A 14 -4.11 2.85 -16.00
N ALA A 15 -3.28 3.75 -16.54
CA ALA A 15 -3.71 4.80 -17.47
C ALA A 15 -4.28 4.21 -18.76
N THR A 16 -3.66 3.17 -19.30
CA THR A 16 -4.16 2.45 -20.49
C THR A 16 -5.52 1.83 -20.22
N LEU A 17 -5.69 1.13 -19.09
CA LEU A 17 -6.97 0.52 -18.72
C LEU A 17 -8.06 1.56 -18.45
N LYS A 18 -7.70 2.68 -17.79
CA LYS A 18 -8.61 3.81 -17.58
C LYS A 18 -9.11 4.36 -18.92
N SER A 19 -8.19 4.66 -19.85
CA SER A 19 -8.52 5.15 -21.19
C SER A 19 -9.45 4.19 -21.94
N LEU A 20 -9.14 2.89 -21.94
CA LEU A 20 -9.97 1.87 -22.59
C LEU A 20 -11.38 1.79 -21.97
N SER A 21 -11.48 1.89 -20.64
CA SER A 21 -12.75 1.86 -19.92
C SER A 21 -13.59 3.14 -20.11
N GLU A 22 -12.95 4.27 -20.38
CA GLU A 22 -13.61 5.53 -20.73
C GLU A 22 -14.22 5.46 -22.13
N GLU A 23 -13.51 4.89 -23.09
CA GLU A 23 -13.98 4.68 -24.46
C GLU A 23 -15.04 3.57 -24.57
N ASP A 24 -14.89 2.47 -23.83
CA ASP A 24 -15.81 1.33 -23.85
C ASP A 24 -15.92 0.65 -22.48
N LYS A 25 -17.10 0.80 -21.87
CA LYS A 25 -17.44 0.30 -20.53
C LYS A 25 -17.43 -1.23 -20.38
N ARG A 26 -17.23 -1.99 -21.48
CA ARG A 26 -16.99 -3.44 -21.41
C ARG A 26 -15.58 -3.76 -20.92
N TYR A 27 -14.64 -2.82 -20.99
CA TYR A 27 -13.30 -2.97 -20.46
C TYR A 27 -13.22 -2.43 -19.02
N PRO A 28 -12.68 -3.22 -18.07
CA PRO A 28 -12.45 -2.74 -16.71
C PRO A 28 -11.28 -1.75 -16.65
N SER A 29 -11.34 -0.79 -15.73
CA SER A 29 -10.27 0.19 -15.49
C SER A 29 -9.20 -0.31 -14.51
N VAL A 30 -9.42 -1.47 -13.88
CA VAL A 30 -8.52 -2.07 -12.89
C VAL A 30 -8.15 -3.48 -13.36
N ALA A 31 -6.86 -3.80 -13.37
CA ALA A 31 -6.42 -5.14 -13.74
C ALA A 31 -6.80 -6.17 -12.66
N ASP A 32 -7.04 -7.41 -13.09
CA ASP A 32 -7.29 -8.51 -12.15
C ASP A 32 -6.05 -8.92 -11.36
N LYS A 33 -4.87 -8.71 -11.94
CA LYS A 33 -3.60 -9.08 -11.35
C LYS A 33 -2.48 -8.25 -11.97
N TYR A 34 -1.53 -7.89 -11.13
CA TYR A 34 -0.31 -7.17 -11.49
C TYR A 34 0.89 -8.04 -11.11
N TRP A 35 2.00 -7.88 -11.84
CA TRP A 35 3.27 -8.52 -11.53
C TRP A 35 4.41 -7.56 -11.78
N ASN A 36 5.43 -7.62 -10.93
CA ASN A 36 6.67 -6.90 -11.15
C ASN A 36 7.65 -7.81 -11.88
N ALA A 37 7.84 -7.54 -13.17
CA ALA A 37 8.83 -8.19 -14.01
C ALA A 37 10.22 -7.56 -13.79
N ARG A 38 10.81 -7.74 -12.59
CA ARG A 38 12.16 -7.22 -12.29
C ARG A 38 13.11 -8.40 -12.08
N GLY A 39 14.02 -8.60 -13.04
CA GLY A 39 14.96 -9.72 -13.08
C GLY A 39 15.77 -9.85 -11.78
N GLY A 40 15.98 -11.08 -11.33
CA GLY A 40 16.67 -11.40 -10.07
C GLY A 40 16.05 -12.58 -9.33
N SER A 41 14.74 -12.80 -9.49
CA SER A 41 14.07 -13.94 -8.84
C SER A 41 14.39 -15.30 -9.51
N TYR A 42 14.60 -16.33 -8.69
CA TYR A 42 14.65 -17.72 -9.17
C TYR A 42 13.27 -18.39 -9.23
N THR A 43 12.20 -17.78 -8.71
CA THR A 43 10.86 -18.41 -8.58
C THR A 43 10.00 -18.34 -9.83
N ASP A 44 9.62 -17.14 -10.31
CA ASP A 44 8.93 -16.92 -11.59
C ASP A 44 9.84 -16.15 -12.58
N GLY A 45 11.01 -15.73 -12.10
CA GLY A 45 11.97 -14.96 -12.87
C GLY A 45 11.63 -13.52 -13.15
N GLY A 46 10.49 -13.03 -12.68
CA GLY A 46 9.94 -11.77 -13.14
C GLY A 46 9.83 -11.71 -14.66
N ALA A 47 9.56 -12.84 -15.34
CA ALA A 47 9.48 -12.92 -16.78
C ALA A 47 8.22 -13.66 -17.20
N PHE A 48 7.41 -12.99 -18.02
CA PHE A 48 6.10 -13.46 -18.44
C PHE A 48 5.96 -13.35 -19.95
N ILE A 49 5.33 -14.35 -20.54
CA ILE A 49 5.11 -14.46 -21.98
C ILE A 49 3.61 -14.47 -22.22
N PHE A 50 3.14 -13.52 -23.03
CA PHE A 50 1.79 -13.55 -23.57
C PHE A 50 1.80 -14.23 -24.94
N THR A 51 0.99 -15.27 -25.09
CA THR A 51 0.78 -16.01 -26.35
C THR A 51 -0.69 -16.12 -26.68
N ILE A 52 -0.99 -16.39 -27.95
CA ILE A 52 -2.33 -16.76 -28.40
C ILE A 52 -2.31 -18.28 -28.61
N ASP A 53 -3.20 -19.00 -27.95
CA ASP A 53 -3.32 -20.46 -28.10
C ASP A 53 -4.04 -20.85 -29.40
N SER A 54 -4.19 -22.16 -29.65
CA SER A 54 -4.87 -22.68 -30.85
C SER A 54 -6.36 -22.32 -30.93
N ASP A 55 -6.97 -21.89 -29.82
CA ASP A 55 -8.37 -21.44 -29.76
C ASP A 55 -8.46 -19.91 -29.87
N GLU A 56 -7.41 -19.23 -30.30
CA GLU A 56 -7.30 -17.77 -30.37
C GLU A 56 -7.46 -17.05 -29.01
N LYS A 57 -7.17 -17.74 -27.90
CA LYS A 57 -7.25 -17.15 -26.56
C LYS A 57 -5.90 -16.64 -26.10
N LEU A 58 -5.88 -15.44 -25.54
CA LEU A 58 -4.72 -14.91 -24.84
C LEU A 58 -4.41 -15.76 -23.60
N VAL A 59 -3.17 -16.23 -23.51
CA VAL A 59 -2.60 -16.98 -22.39
C VAL A 59 -1.36 -16.25 -21.90
N CYS A 60 -1.15 -16.23 -20.58
CA CYS A 60 0.06 -15.73 -19.94
C CYS A 60 0.75 -16.90 -19.24
N ALA A 61 2.05 -17.08 -19.45
CA ALA A 61 2.86 -18.04 -18.72
C ALA A 61 4.10 -17.37 -18.13
N ASN A 62 4.60 -17.86 -17.00
CA ASN A 62 5.91 -17.44 -16.46
C ASN A 62 7.06 -18.06 -17.30
N LYS A 63 8.31 -17.72 -16.98
CA LYS A 63 9.49 -18.24 -17.70
C LYS A 63 9.65 -19.77 -17.66
N PHE A 64 8.97 -20.45 -16.72
CA PHE A 64 8.98 -21.90 -16.57
C PHE A 64 7.85 -22.59 -17.36
N GLY A 65 7.03 -21.82 -18.09
CA GLY A 65 5.90 -22.33 -18.86
C GLY A 65 4.66 -22.57 -18.02
N GLU A 66 4.66 -22.19 -16.75
CA GLU A 66 3.50 -22.34 -15.88
C GLU A 66 2.48 -21.25 -16.21
N VAL A 67 1.24 -21.66 -16.48
CA VAL A 67 0.16 -20.74 -16.85
C VAL A 67 -0.24 -19.90 -15.65
N VAL A 68 -0.21 -18.60 -15.85
CA VAL A 68 -0.62 -17.61 -14.88
C VAL A 68 -2.14 -17.48 -14.89
N LYS A 69 -2.77 -17.80 -13.75
CA LYS A 69 -4.23 -17.79 -13.59
C LYS A 69 -4.68 -16.73 -12.58
N THR A 70 -5.91 -16.26 -12.77
CA THR A 70 -6.72 -15.59 -11.74
C THR A 70 -7.66 -16.62 -11.12
N PRO A 71 -8.16 -16.41 -9.88
CA PRO A 71 -9.13 -17.33 -9.27
C PRO A 71 -10.30 -17.63 -10.22
N GLU A 72 -10.65 -18.92 -10.34
CA GLU A 72 -11.71 -19.39 -11.23
C GLU A 72 -13.09 -19.16 -10.61
N GLY A 73 -14.14 -19.15 -11.43
CA GLY A 73 -15.54 -19.00 -10.96
C GLY A 73 -15.94 -17.59 -10.52
N LEU A 74 -15.03 -16.61 -10.58
CA LEU A 74 -15.34 -15.21 -10.28
C LEU A 74 -15.89 -14.47 -11.51
N THR A 75 -16.88 -13.61 -11.28
CA THR A 75 -17.53 -12.78 -12.31
C THR A 75 -17.02 -11.34 -12.25
N HIS A 76 -17.09 -10.62 -13.39
CA HIS A 76 -16.91 -9.17 -13.41
C HIS A 76 -18.26 -8.46 -13.30
N CYS A 77 -18.22 -7.21 -12.84
CA CYS A 77 -19.35 -6.31 -12.96
C CYS A 77 -19.53 -5.87 -14.42
N ASP A 78 -20.78 -5.86 -14.89
CA ASP A 78 -21.14 -5.26 -16.18
C ASP A 78 -21.44 -3.77 -15.98
N PHE A 79 -20.44 -2.93 -16.26
CA PHE A 79 -20.55 -1.48 -16.11
C PHE A 79 -21.40 -0.81 -17.20
N THR A 80 -21.79 -1.53 -18.26
CA THR A 80 -22.72 -1.01 -19.29
C THR A 80 -24.16 -0.92 -18.79
N LYS A 81 -24.50 -1.69 -17.75
CA LYS A 81 -25.84 -1.70 -17.16
C LYS A 81 -26.03 -0.51 -16.23
N PRO A 82 -27.21 0.14 -16.26
CA PRO A 82 -27.54 1.19 -15.32
C PRO A 82 -27.70 0.61 -13.91
N VAL A 83 -27.46 1.45 -12.91
CA VAL A 83 -27.75 1.12 -11.51
C VAL A 83 -29.22 1.46 -11.23
N THR A 84 -30.00 0.48 -10.78
CA THR A 84 -31.42 0.66 -10.46
C THR A 84 -31.68 0.43 -8.97
N PRO A 85 -32.61 1.18 -8.34
CA PRO A 85 -32.99 0.92 -6.95
C PRO A 85 -33.49 -0.51 -6.74
N PRO A 86 -33.14 -1.17 -5.62
CA PRO A 86 -33.68 -2.47 -5.27
C PRO A 86 -35.18 -2.36 -4.88
N PRO A 87 -35.96 -3.46 -4.93
CA PRO A 87 -37.39 -3.45 -4.62
C PRO A 87 -37.76 -2.87 -3.24
N ASP A 88 -36.90 -3.02 -2.22
CA ASP A 88 -37.10 -2.53 -0.85
C ASP A 88 -36.12 -1.39 -0.51
N SER A 89 -35.94 -0.45 -1.45
CA SER A 89 -34.89 0.57 -1.35
C SER A 89 -34.97 1.47 -0.11
N ASP A 90 -36.16 1.69 0.46
CA ASP A 90 -36.32 2.48 1.67
C ASP A 90 -35.74 1.76 2.90
N ARG A 91 -36.02 0.46 3.03
CA ARG A 91 -35.43 -0.36 4.09
C ARG A 91 -33.91 -0.43 3.96
N GLU A 92 -33.41 -0.62 2.75
CA GLU A 92 -31.97 -0.70 2.50
C GLU A 92 -31.27 0.63 2.83
N ARG A 93 -31.90 1.78 2.55
CA ARG A 93 -31.40 3.09 2.97
C ARG A 93 -31.28 3.21 4.49
N GLU A 94 -32.28 2.74 5.23
CA GLU A 94 -32.26 2.75 6.70
C GLU A 94 -31.19 1.80 7.27
N MET A 95 -30.96 0.66 6.63
CA MET A 95 -29.85 -0.23 6.99
C MET A 95 -28.49 0.46 6.76
N ILE A 96 -28.26 1.06 5.59
CA ILE A 96 -27.04 1.82 5.31
C ILE A 96 -26.83 2.91 6.37
N LYS A 97 -27.85 3.70 6.65
CA LYS A 97 -27.82 4.78 7.63
C LYS A 97 -27.49 4.30 9.05
N THR A 98 -27.97 3.11 9.42
CA THR A 98 -27.69 2.49 10.73
C THR A 98 -26.22 2.11 10.88
N GLU A 99 -25.52 1.80 9.78
CA GLU A 99 -24.11 1.41 9.80
C GLU A 99 -23.14 2.58 9.63
N LEU A 100 -23.63 3.78 9.31
CA LEU A 100 -22.86 5.04 9.29
C LEU A 100 -22.56 5.58 10.72
N LYS A 101 -22.05 4.69 11.59
CA LYS A 101 -21.62 5.00 12.97
C LYS A 101 -20.12 5.23 13.07
N SER A 102 -19.35 4.40 12.36
CA SER A 102 -17.90 4.45 12.29
C SER A 102 -17.41 3.89 10.95
N PRO A 103 -16.19 4.23 10.50
CA PRO A 103 -15.59 3.66 9.30
C PRO A 103 -15.54 2.12 9.35
N GLN A 104 -15.21 1.54 10.51
CA GLN A 104 -15.12 0.10 10.71
C GLN A 104 -16.48 -0.58 10.62
N ASN A 105 -17.54 0.01 11.18
CA ASN A 105 -18.91 -0.51 11.03
C ASN A 105 -19.33 -0.54 9.55
N LEU A 106 -19.06 0.56 8.82
CA LEU A 106 -19.35 0.64 7.39
C LEU A 106 -18.56 -0.41 6.60
N PHE A 107 -17.26 -0.55 6.88
CA PHE A 107 -16.41 -1.57 6.26
C PHE A 107 -16.98 -2.99 6.49
N GLU A 108 -17.34 -3.34 7.72
CA GLU A 108 -17.90 -4.65 8.04
C GLU A 108 -19.25 -4.91 7.37
N PHE A 109 -20.10 -3.88 7.29
CA PHE A 109 -21.35 -3.94 6.53
C PHE A 109 -21.11 -4.23 5.04
N LEU A 110 -20.20 -3.48 4.41
CA LEU A 110 -19.83 -3.68 3.00
C LEU A 110 -19.17 -5.04 2.77
N ARG A 111 -18.28 -5.48 3.67
CA ARG A 111 -17.62 -6.79 3.64
C ARG A 111 -18.62 -7.95 3.74
N SER A 112 -19.63 -7.84 4.61
CA SER A 112 -20.69 -8.85 4.68
C SER A 112 -21.61 -8.79 3.45
N GLY A 113 -21.92 -7.58 3.00
CA GLY A 113 -22.83 -7.32 1.88
C GLY A 113 -22.29 -7.80 0.54
N VAL A 114 -21.01 -7.54 0.22
CA VAL A 114 -20.41 -7.88 -1.08
C VAL A 114 -20.50 -9.37 -1.42
N LYS A 115 -20.48 -10.24 -0.41
CA LYS A 115 -20.66 -11.69 -0.57
C LYS A 115 -22.08 -12.08 -0.94
N LYS A 116 -23.07 -11.35 -0.43
CA LYS A 116 -24.50 -11.69 -0.52
C LYS A 116 -25.22 -10.99 -1.67
N TRP A 117 -24.83 -9.75 -1.94
CA TRP A 117 -25.47 -8.89 -2.92
C TRP A 117 -25.13 -9.30 -4.35
N ASP A 118 -26.03 -9.01 -5.28
CA ASP A 118 -25.65 -8.99 -6.70
C ASP A 118 -24.87 -7.71 -7.04
N TRP A 119 -24.46 -7.58 -8.30
CA TRP A 119 -23.73 -6.39 -8.77
C TRP A 119 -24.54 -5.11 -8.71
N ASN A 120 -25.85 -5.17 -8.95
CA ASN A 120 -26.70 -3.98 -8.94
C ASN A 120 -26.85 -3.45 -7.51
N MET A 121 -27.12 -4.33 -6.55
CA MET A 121 -27.27 -3.96 -5.15
C MET A 121 -25.96 -3.41 -4.58
N LEU A 122 -24.80 -4.00 -4.89
CA LEU A 122 -23.50 -3.44 -4.48
C LEU A 122 -23.29 -2.02 -5.03
N ARG A 123 -23.49 -1.83 -6.34
CA ARG A 123 -23.32 -0.52 -6.99
C ARG A 123 -24.31 0.52 -6.47
N TRP A 124 -25.56 0.10 -6.23
CA TRP A 124 -26.59 0.96 -5.67
C TRP A 124 -26.23 1.38 -4.25
N THR A 125 -25.87 0.45 -3.37
CA THR A 125 -25.42 0.75 -2.00
C THR A 125 -24.25 1.73 -1.99
N VAL A 126 -23.22 1.49 -2.81
CA VAL A 126 -22.07 2.40 -2.90
C VAL A 126 -22.49 3.79 -3.43
N SER A 127 -23.40 3.85 -4.41
CA SER A 127 -23.94 5.11 -4.92
C SER A 127 -24.85 5.84 -3.91
N GLU A 128 -25.46 5.15 -2.95
CA GLU A 128 -26.19 5.79 -1.85
C GLU A 128 -25.22 6.37 -0.81
N LEU A 129 -24.09 5.71 -0.56
CA LEU A 129 -23.04 6.25 0.32
C LEU A 129 -22.49 7.58 -0.21
N THR A 130 -22.34 7.75 -1.53
CA THR A 130 -21.90 9.04 -2.08
C THR A 130 -22.89 10.18 -1.77
N LYS A 131 -24.20 9.91 -1.77
CA LYS A 131 -25.21 10.91 -1.40
C LYS A 131 -25.11 11.28 0.06
N TYR A 132 -24.99 10.29 0.95
CA TYR A 132 -24.80 10.55 2.38
C TYR A 132 -23.52 11.34 2.68
N ALA A 133 -22.46 11.14 1.90
CA ALA A 133 -21.22 11.90 2.01
C ALA A 133 -21.38 13.38 1.58
N ASN A 134 -22.32 13.69 0.69
CA ASN A 134 -22.59 15.07 0.27
C ASN A 134 -23.54 15.80 1.22
N ASP A 135 -24.43 15.07 1.88
CA ASP A 135 -25.46 15.66 2.74
C ASP A 135 -24.93 16.12 4.10
N ASP A 136 -23.91 15.45 4.66
CA ASP A 136 -23.44 15.68 6.02
C ASP A 136 -21.92 15.45 6.16
N GLY A 137 -21.21 16.44 6.71
CA GLY A 137 -19.75 16.42 6.82
C GLY A 137 -19.20 15.30 7.72
N ARG A 138 -19.94 14.90 8.77
CA ARG A 138 -19.54 13.77 9.62
C ARG A 138 -19.71 12.44 8.89
N LYS A 139 -20.82 12.28 8.14
CA LYS A 139 -21.01 11.11 7.27
C LYS A 139 -19.98 11.07 6.17
N LYS A 140 -19.56 12.23 5.61
CA LYS A 140 -18.49 12.30 4.61
C LYS A 140 -17.21 11.63 5.09
N ALA A 141 -16.75 11.96 6.30
CA ALA A 141 -15.57 11.34 6.89
C ALA A 141 -15.72 9.82 7.05
N ILE A 142 -16.87 9.37 7.60
CA ILE A 142 -17.16 7.95 7.79
C ILE A 142 -17.20 7.19 6.46
N VAL A 143 -17.83 7.77 5.44
CA VAL A 143 -17.95 7.16 4.11
C VAL A 143 -16.60 7.09 3.41
N ILE A 144 -15.81 8.17 3.42
CA ILE A 144 -14.47 8.18 2.81
C ILE A 144 -13.62 7.09 3.49
N GLU A 145 -13.47 7.13 4.80
CA GLU A 145 -12.62 6.16 5.52
C GLU A 145 -13.13 4.71 5.39
N GLY A 146 -14.45 4.49 5.42
CA GLY A 146 -15.03 3.15 5.26
C GLY A 146 -14.87 2.58 3.84
N LEU A 147 -15.02 3.42 2.82
CA LEU A 147 -14.74 3.04 1.43
C LEU A 147 -13.24 2.83 1.21
N THR A 148 -12.37 3.63 1.83
CA THR A 148 -10.92 3.43 1.79
C THR A 148 -10.51 2.10 2.43
N LEU A 149 -11.06 1.75 3.61
CA LEU A 149 -10.85 0.42 4.19
C LEU A 149 -11.32 -0.70 3.26
N PHE A 150 -12.45 -0.50 2.57
CA PHE A 150 -12.99 -1.46 1.61
C PHE A 150 -12.16 -1.54 0.31
N ASN A 151 -11.46 -0.47 -0.07
CA ASN A 151 -10.47 -0.47 -1.15
C ASN A 151 -9.19 -1.23 -0.73
N ASP A 152 -8.72 -0.99 0.49
CA ASP A 152 -7.39 -1.35 0.93
C ASP A 152 -7.28 -2.76 1.53
N ARG A 153 -8.24 -3.16 2.37
CA ARG A 153 -8.18 -4.45 3.07
C ARG A 153 -8.48 -5.61 2.12
N ARG A 154 -7.91 -6.76 2.46
CA ARG A 154 -8.18 -8.05 1.78
C ARG A 154 -9.32 -8.75 2.51
N TYR A 155 -10.28 -9.25 1.73
CA TYR A 155 -11.49 -9.90 2.23
C TYR A 155 -12.15 -10.69 1.11
N ASP A 156 -13.02 -11.61 1.51
CA ASP A 156 -13.77 -12.49 0.63
C ASP A 156 -14.86 -11.71 -0.11
N THR A 157 -14.75 -11.64 -1.44
CA THR A 157 -15.71 -10.97 -2.34
C THR A 157 -16.82 -11.91 -2.84
N GLY A 158 -16.86 -13.15 -2.38
CA GLY A 158 -17.77 -14.19 -2.87
C GLY A 158 -17.48 -14.54 -4.33
N ASN A 159 -18.51 -14.49 -5.18
CA ASN A 159 -18.40 -14.79 -6.61
C ASN A 159 -17.93 -13.60 -7.47
N LYS A 160 -17.40 -12.54 -6.87
CA LYS A 160 -17.06 -11.28 -7.52
C LYS A 160 -15.56 -11.12 -7.64
N LYS A 161 -15.08 -10.68 -8.80
CA LYS A 161 -13.68 -10.28 -8.95
C LYS A 161 -13.42 -9.00 -8.15
N ARG A 162 -12.35 -9.01 -7.36
CA ARG A 162 -11.91 -7.87 -6.56
C ARG A 162 -11.66 -6.63 -7.42
N SER A 163 -11.11 -6.77 -8.62
CA SER A 163 -10.87 -5.67 -9.57
C SER A 163 -12.12 -4.84 -9.85
N SER A 164 -13.27 -5.49 -10.09
CA SER A 164 -14.55 -4.80 -10.27
C SER A 164 -15.07 -4.14 -9.00
N VAL A 165 -14.87 -4.76 -7.82
CA VAL A 165 -15.25 -4.15 -6.53
C VAL A 165 -14.41 -2.89 -6.30
N VAL A 166 -13.09 -2.97 -6.50
CA VAL A 166 -12.17 -1.82 -6.38
C VAL A 166 -12.54 -0.73 -7.37
N GLN A 167 -12.87 -1.05 -8.62
CA GLN A 167 -13.33 -0.06 -9.60
C GLN A 167 -14.58 0.69 -9.11
N ILE A 168 -15.59 -0.02 -8.59
CA ILE A 168 -16.82 0.60 -8.04
C ILE A 168 -16.47 1.57 -6.89
N VAL A 169 -15.57 1.17 -5.99
CA VAL A 169 -15.17 1.98 -4.83
C VAL A 169 -14.36 3.21 -5.27
N LYS A 170 -13.42 3.04 -6.20
CA LYS A 170 -12.62 4.15 -6.75
C LYS A 170 -13.50 5.20 -7.43
N GLU A 171 -14.43 4.77 -8.28
CA GLU A 171 -15.39 5.66 -8.94
C GLU A 171 -16.25 6.43 -7.91
N ALA A 172 -16.63 5.79 -6.79
CA ALA A 172 -17.38 6.42 -5.72
C ALA A 172 -16.56 7.44 -4.91
N LEU A 173 -15.31 7.10 -4.55
CA LEU A 173 -14.39 8.00 -3.88
C LEU A 173 -14.11 9.23 -4.75
N HIS A 174 -13.82 9.02 -6.05
CA HIS A 174 -13.63 10.11 -7.02
C HIS A 174 -14.84 11.03 -7.06
N ARG A 175 -16.06 10.49 -7.12
CA ARG A 175 -17.29 11.29 -7.09
C ARG A 175 -17.40 12.13 -5.81
N ILE A 176 -17.17 11.54 -4.64
CA ILE A 176 -17.22 12.24 -3.35
C ILE A 176 -16.19 13.36 -3.29
N PHE A 177 -14.98 13.10 -3.81
CA PHE A 177 -13.93 14.10 -3.90
C PHE A 177 -14.34 15.21 -4.87
N ASP A 178 -14.72 14.89 -6.11
CA ASP A 178 -15.07 15.87 -7.14
C ASP A 178 -16.26 16.77 -6.78
N GLU A 179 -17.25 16.23 -6.07
CA GLU A 179 -18.43 16.96 -5.58
C GLU A 179 -18.14 17.80 -4.32
N THR A 180 -16.91 17.73 -3.78
CA THR A 180 -16.47 18.62 -2.68
C THR A 180 -16.39 20.06 -3.15
N PRO A 181 -16.86 21.05 -2.35
CA PRO A 181 -16.70 22.45 -2.66
C PRO A 181 -15.25 22.83 -2.97
N ALA A 182 -15.04 23.60 -4.04
CA ALA A 182 -13.74 24.13 -4.39
C ALA A 182 -13.21 25.06 -3.28
N ILE A 183 -11.89 25.27 -3.22
CA ILE A 183 -11.25 26.07 -2.16
C ILE A 183 -11.73 27.54 -2.13
N GLU A 184 -12.12 28.09 -3.27
CA GLU A 184 -12.68 29.44 -3.41
C GLU A 184 -14.17 29.53 -3.01
N ALA A 185 -14.86 28.40 -2.87
CA ALA A 185 -16.28 28.37 -2.53
C ALA A 185 -16.49 28.67 -1.03
N LYS A 186 -17.48 29.51 -0.72
CA LYS A 186 -17.92 29.71 0.66
C LYS A 186 -18.70 28.47 1.14
N SER A 187 -18.07 27.66 1.97
CA SER A 187 -18.64 26.45 2.56
C SER A 187 -18.34 26.40 4.05
N ALA A 188 -19.24 25.80 4.83
CA ALA A 188 -19.01 25.56 6.26
C ALA A 188 -18.41 24.16 6.55
N GLY A 189 -18.04 23.42 5.50
CA GLY A 189 -17.46 22.08 5.61
C GLY A 189 -15.95 22.11 5.91
N ILE A 190 -15.42 21.01 6.43
CA ILE A 190 -13.99 20.89 6.75
C ILE A 190 -13.12 20.50 5.53
N TYR A 191 -13.75 20.13 4.41
CA TYR A 191 -13.12 19.63 3.18
C TYR A 191 -13.21 20.66 2.07
N HIS A 192 -12.08 20.95 1.42
CA HIS A 192 -12.02 21.80 0.24
C HIS A 192 -11.18 21.17 -0.85
N LEU A 193 -11.58 21.42 -2.10
CA LEU A 193 -10.95 20.84 -3.27
C LEU A 193 -10.14 21.88 -4.07
N ILE A 194 -8.93 21.50 -4.43
CA ILE A 194 -8.08 22.21 -5.37
C ILE A 194 -7.64 21.28 -6.50
N ARG A 195 -7.56 21.84 -7.71
CA ARG A 195 -7.23 21.18 -8.97
C ARG A 195 -6.21 22.04 -9.72
N TRP A 196 -5.69 21.51 -10.83
CA TRP A 196 -4.80 22.26 -11.71
C TRP A 196 -5.43 23.58 -12.19
N SER A 197 -6.69 23.53 -12.62
CA SER A 197 -7.42 24.67 -13.19
C SER A 197 -7.68 25.82 -12.21
N ASN A 198 -7.65 25.57 -10.90
CA ASN A 198 -7.81 26.59 -9.85
C ASN A 198 -6.64 26.62 -8.85
N LYS A 199 -5.45 26.12 -9.25
CA LYS A 199 -4.26 26.05 -8.38
C LYS A 199 -3.87 27.41 -7.78
N ASP A 200 -4.11 28.49 -8.52
CA ASP A 200 -3.77 29.87 -8.12
C ASP A 200 -4.76 30.45 -7.09
N CYS A 201 -5.84 29.72 -6.77
CA CYS A 201 -6.77 30.05 -5.69
C CYS A 201 -6.34 29.49 -4.32
N LEU A 202 -5.16 28.85 -4.23
CA LEU A 202 -4.63 28.34 -2.97
C LEU A 202 -4.56 29.45 -1.91
N ARG A 203 -5.06 29.14 -0.72
CA ARG A 203 -5.12 30.05 0.43
C ARG A 203 -4.93 29.29 1.75
N PRO A 204 -4.64 29.99 2.86
CA PRO A 204 -4.72 29.41 4.19
C PRO A 204 -6.11 28.80 4.48
N PRO A 205 -6.19 27.78 5.36
CA PRO A 205 -7.47 27.30 5.87
C PRO A 205 -8.18 28.45 6.61
N ASP A 206 -9.49 28.60 6.37
CA ASP A 206 -10.34 29.59 7.04
C ASP A 206 -11.31 28.90 8.01
N GLY A 207 -11.50 29.48 9.19
CA GLY A 207 -12.41 28.93 10.21
C GLY A 207 -12.09 27.48 10.61
N GLY A 208 -13.05 26.58 10.38
CA GLY A 208 -12.98 25.16 10.75
C GLY A 208 -12.51 24.24 9.61
N GLU A 209 -11.92 24.78 8.56
CA GLU A 209 -11.35 23.99 7.46
C GLU A 209 -10.12 23.20 7.92
N GLU A 210 -10.06 21.91 7.57
CA GLU A 210 -8.99 21.02 8.04
C GLU A 210 -8.31 20.24 6.92
N ILE A 211 -9.06 19.83 5.89
CA ILE A 211 -8.63 18.87 4.87
C ILE A 211 -8.64 19.50 3.48
N LEU A 212 -7.46 19.56 2.86
CA LEU A 212 -7.30 19.96 1.47
C LEU A 212 -7.26 18.71 0.58
N ILE A 213 -8.28 18.55 -0.25
CA ILE A 213 -8.32 17.54 -1.30
C ILE A 213 -7.64 18.10 -2.54
N VAL A 214 -6.65 17.40 -3.08
CA VAL A 214 -5.91 17.74 -4.28
C VAL A 214 -6.25 16.72 -5.37
N ASN A 215 -6.91 17.17 -6.45
CA ASN A 215 -7.01 16.36 -7.66
C ASN A 215 -5.69 16.50 -8.43
N ALA A 216 -4.88 15.45 -8.45
CA ALA A 216 -3.55 15.47 -9.05
C ALA A 216 -3.59 15.43 -10.58
N ALA A 217 -4.73 15.18 -11.22
CA ALA A 217 -4.80 15.19 -12.67
C ALA A 217 -4.45 16.57 -13.24
N GLU A 218 -3.85 16.54 -14.43
CA GLU A 218 -3.33 17.70 -15.17
C GLU A 218 -2.15 18.43 -14.52
N PHE A 219 -1.83 18.19 -13.24
CA PHE A 219 -0.57 18.64 -12.67
C PHE A 219 0.61 17.94 -13.38
N PRO A 220 1.66 18.69 -13.74
CA PRO A 220 2.90 18.10 -14.23
C PRO A 220 3.43 17.05 -13.24
N PRO A 221 4.01 15.94 -13.73
CA PRO A 221 4.47 14.86 -12.86
C PRO A 221 5.64 15.27 -11.96
N GLU A 222 6.36 16.34 -12.31
CA GLU A 222 7.46 16.93 -11.55
C GLU A 222 7.63 18.42 -11.88
N GLY A 223 8.43 19.14 -11.08
CA GLY A 223 8.75 20.55 -11.29
C GLY A 223 8.01 21.50 -10.35
N GLU A 224 8.25 22.80 -10.51
CA GLU A 224 7.75 23.86 -9.62
C GLU A 224 6.22 24.02 -9.63
N GLU A 225 5.58 23.53 -10.70
CA GLU A 225 4.13 23.54 -10.88
C GLU A 225 3.46 22.21 -10.50
N GLY A 226 4.22 21.21 -10.05
CA GLY A 226 3.67 19.92 -9.64
C GLY A 226 2.78 20.00 -8.39
N ASP A 227 1.90 19.01 -8.23
CA ASP A 227 1.02 18.86 -7.07
C ASP A 227 1.82 18.78 -5.75
N ALA A 228 2.98 18.12 -5.75
CA ALA A 228 3.88 18.07 -4.59
C ALA A 228 4.28 19.47 -4.09
N GLN A 229 4.59 20.40 -5.00
CA GLN A 229 4.93 21.78 -4.64
C GLN A 229 3.71 22.56 -4.16
N LEU A 230 2.54 22.27 -4.69
CA LEU A 230 1.28 22.83 -4.18
C LEU A 230 1.00 22.37 -2.75
N ILE A 231 1.26 21.10 -2.42
CA ILE A 231 1.12 20.57 -1.06
C ILE A 231 2.10 21.27 -0.10
N VAL A 232 3.35 21.49 -0.52
CA VAL A 232 4.34 22.25 0.28
C VAL A 232 3.83 23.66 0.57
N LYS A 233 3.39 24.40 -0.45
CA LYS A 233 2.82 25.75 -0.27
C LYS A 233 1.60 25.74 0.65
N ALA A 234 0.72 24.76 0.50
CA ALA A 234 -0.46 24.62 1.35
C ALA A 234 -0.08 24.34 2.82
N TYR A 235 0.93 23.50 3.05
CA TYR A 235 1.45 23.24 4.38
C TYR A 235 2.04 24.50 5.04
N GLU A 236 2.80 25.30 4.29
CA GLU A 236 3.33 26.59 4.75
C GLU A 236 2.20 27.58 5.09
N MET A 237 1.07 27.49 4.40
CA MET A 237 -0.14 28.27 4.69
C MET A 237 -0.97 27.72 5.86
N GLY A 238 -0.59 26.58 6.46
CA GLY A 238 -1.21 26.04 7.66
C GLY A 238 -2.04 24.78 7.48
N TRP A 239 -2.23 24.28 6.25
CA TRP A 239 -2.91 23.00 6.03
C TRP A 239 -2.07 21.84 6.60
N LYS A 240 -2.72 20.87 7.24
CA LYS A 240 -2.04 19.70 7.83
C LYS A 240 -2.61 18.36 7.37
N ARG A 241 -3.76 18.33 6.71
CA ARG A 241 -4.39 17.10 6.22
C ARG A 241 -4.66 17.20 4.73
N PHE A 242 -4.16 16.22 3.99
CA PHE A 242 -4.23 16.20 2.53
C PHE A 242 -4.80 14.88 2.03
N ILE A 243 -5.68 14.97 1.04
CA ILE A 243 -6.13 13.81 0.25
C ILE A 243 -5.72 14.09 -1.19
N VAL A 244 -4.78 13.32 -1.73
CA VAL A 244 -4.36 13.40 -3.13
C VAL A 244 -5.02 12.25 -3.87
N TYR A 245 -5.81 12.54 -4.90
CA TYR A 245 -6.48 11.51 -5.72
C TYR A 245 -6.28 11.78 -7.20
N ASN A 246 -6.60 10.76 -8.01
CA ASN A 246 -6.42 10.81 -9.46
C ASN A 246 -4.96 11.06 -9.84
N ALA A 247 -4.03 10.49 -9.05
CA ALA A 247 -2.61 10.47 -9.37
C ALA A 247 -2.35 9.54 -10.57
N GLN A 248 -1.53 10.01 -11.50
CA GLN A 248 -1.19 9.41 -12.79
C GLN A 248 0.33 9.38 -13.02
N GLY A 249 1.09 9.21 -11.94
CA GLY A 249 2.56 9.23 -11.95
C GLY A 249 3.17 10.51 -11.39
N GLN A 250 2.39 11.38 -10.74
CA GLN A 250 2.93 12.54 -10.01
C GLN A 250 3.93 12.09 -8.95
N ARG A 251 5.11 12.70 -8.96
CA ARG A 251 6.27 12.34 -8.13
C ARG A 251 6.33 13.23 -6.91
N PHE A 252 7.09 12.79 -5.90
CA PHE A 252 7.47 13.62 -4.75
C PHE A 252 6.34 14.07 -3.81
N SER A 253 5.11 13.54 -3.89
CA SER A 253 4.07 13.91 -2.91
C SER A 253 4.55 13.59 -1.48
N GLY A 254 4.43 14.55 -0.57
CA GLY A 254 4.94 14.46 0.80
C GLY A 254 6.43 14.77 0.98
N SER A 255 7.15 15.07 -0.11
CA SER A 255 8.54 15.54 -0.07
C SER A 255 8.61 17.07 0.06
N GLY A 256 9.72 17.59 0.59
CA GLY A 256 9.98 19.04 0.62
C GLY A 256 9.21 19.84 1.68
N LEU A 257 8.43 19.19 2.56
CA LEU A 257 7.71 19.84 3.66
C LEU A 257 8.63 20.41 4.76
N GLY A 258 9.92 20.08 4.72
CA GLY A 258 10.92 20.51 5.69
C GLY A 258 10.83 19.76 7.02
N ASN A 259 11.42 20.35 8.06
CA ASN A 259 11.42 19.79 9.41
C ASN A 259 10.09 20.11 10.13
N HIS A 260 9.81 19.39 11.23
CA HIS A 260 8.65 19.63 12.10
C HIS A 260 7.28 19.33 11.48
N THR A 261 7.19 18.26 10.71
CA THR A 261 5.93 17.87 10.03
C THR A 261 5.06 16.91 10.85
N THR A 262 5.36 16.72 12.14
CA THR A 262 4.52 15.93 13.05
C THR A 262 3.09 16.47 13.09
N GLY A 263 2.11 15.57 12.93
CA GLY A 263 0.69 15.91 12.83
C GLY A 263 0.22 16.23 11.40
N VAL A 264 1.13 16.26 10.42
CA VAL A 264 0.76 16.28 9.00
C VAL A 264 0.39 14.88 8.55
N ARG A 265 -0.72 14.74 7.82
CA ARG A 265 -1.14 13.49 7.18
C ARG A 265 -1.45 13.71 5.71
N ILE A 266 -0.99 12.80 4.87
CA ILE A 266 -1.25 12.78 3.43
C ILE A 266 -1.75 11.39 3.05
N ASP A 267 -2.95 11.32 2.49
CA ASP A 267 -3.54 10.12 1.92
C ASP A 267 -3.48 10.21 0.39
N VAL A 268 -2.79 9.28 -0.27
CA VAL A 268 -2.57 9.26 -1.72
C VAL A 268 -3.30 8.08 -2.34
N TYR A 269 -4.21 8.38 -3.26
CA TYR A 269 -5.03 7.42 -3.99
C TYR A 269 -4.54 7.28 -5.44
N ASP A 270 -4.88 6.13 -6.04
CA ASP A 270 -4.56 5.77 -7.43
C ASP A 270 -3.07 5.49 -7.68
N SER A 271 -2.48 6.09 -8.71
CA SER A 271 -1.18 5.66 -9.25
C SER A 271 -0.17 6.79 -9.08
N SER A 272 0.45 6.86 -7.89
CA SER A 272 1.52 7.81 -7.60
C SER A 272 2.83 7.45 -8.31
N GLY A 273 3.68 8.44 -8.58
CA GLY A 273 5.01 8.28 -9.15
C GLY A 273 6.12 8.02 -8.14
N ASP A 274 7.37 8.11 -8.59
CA ASP A 274 8.56 7.89 -7.76
C ASP A 274 8.72 8.94 -6.63
N TYR A 275 9.59 8.62 -5.66
CA TYR A 275 10.08 9.54 -4.61
C TYR A 275 9.01 10.10 -3.65
N LEU A 276 7.85 9.47 -3.55
CA LEU A 276 6.85 9.83 -2.54
C LEU A 276 7.47 9.76 -1.13
N GLY A 277 7.18 10.76 -0.30
CA GLY A 277 7.68 10.85 1.08
C GLY A 277 9.21 10.90 1.20
N SER A 278 9.92 11.28 0.13
CA SER A 278 11.37 11.49 0.20
C SER A 278 11.68 12.65 1.15
N SER A 279 12.72 12.51 1.97
CA SER A 279 13.14 13.48 3.00
C SER A 279 12.09 13.80 4.08
N MET A 280 11.07 12.96 4.26
CA MET A 280 10.04 13.16 5.27
C MET A 280 10.62 13.16 6.70
N ASP A 281 10.24 14.15 7.50
CA ASP A 281 10.67 14.34 8.89
C ASP A 281 9.47 14.68 9.80
N GLY A 282 8.63 13.67 10.04
CA GLY A 282 7.54 13.69 11.04
C GLY A 282 6.13 13.41 10.50
N ALA A 283 5.86 13.67 9.21
CA ALA A 283 4.56 13.45 8.60
C ALA A 283 4.17 11.97 8.51
N GLU A 284 2.88 11.74 8.29
CA GLU A 284 2.33 10.43 7.97
C GLU A 284 1.86 10.40 6.51
N LEU A 285 2.31 9.40 5.75
CA LEU A 285 1.96 9.20 4.35
C LEU A 285 1.30 7.82 4.17
N TYR A 286 0.06 7.82 3.68
CA TYR A 286 -0.73 6.63 3.41
C TYR A 286 -0.94 6.49 1.91
N VAL A 287 -0.45 5.40 1.32
CA VAL A 287 -0.57 5.09 -0.11
C VAL A 287 -1.62 3.99 -0.29
N HIS A 288 -2.81 4.37 -0.79
CA HIS A 288 -3.97 3.50 -1.01
C HIS A 288 -3.87 2.72 -2.32
N GLY A 289 -2.77 1.97 -2.45
CA GLY A 289 -2.36 1.28 -3.65
C GLY A 289 -0.89 0.87 -3.59
N ASN A 290 -0.24 0.84 -4.74
CA ASN A 290 1.19 0.52 -4.84
C ASN A 290 2.02 1.79 -4.82
N GLY A 291 3.16 1.75 -4.15
CA GLY A 291 4.22 2.74 -4.25
C GLY A 291 5.21 2.42 -5.37
N GLN A 292 5.74 3.45 -6.00
CA GLN A 292 6.74 3.35 -7.08
C GLN A 292 8.18 3.34 -6.53
N ASP A 293 9.16 3.59 -7.38
CA ASP A 293 10.57 3.52 -7.01
C ASP A 293 10.95 4.68 -6.06
N GLN A 294 11.97 4.43 -5.22
CA GLN A 294 12.54 5.42 -4.29
C GLN A 294 11.57 6.02 -3.27
N LEU A 295 10.42 5.36 -3.05
CA LEU A 295 9.47 5.70 -2.01
C LEU A 295 10.18 5.76 -0.63
N GLY A 296 10.03 6.87 0.09
CA GLY A 296 10.62 7.07 1.42
C GLY A 296 12.14 7.24 1.41
N GLN A 297 12.74 7.64 0.28
CA GLN A 297 14.17 7.93 0.21
C GLN A 297 14.56 8.94 1.32
N ILE A 298 15.68 8.67 2.00
CA ILE A 298 16.24 9.47 3.10
C ILE A 298 15.22 9.86 4.19
N LEU A 299 14.14 9.08 4.36
CA LEU A 299 13.12 9.28 5.39
C LEU A 299 13.79 9.31 6.77
N LYS A 300 13.55 10.37 7.52
CA LYS A 300 14.20 10.62 8.81
C LYS A 300 13.30 10.26 9.98
N ASN A 301 12.03 10.64 9.91
CA ASN A 301 11.03 10.39 10.94
C ASN A 301 9.62 10.45 10.33
N GLY A 302 8.63 9.93 11.06
CA GLY A 302 7.24 9.86 10.60
C GLY A 302 6.81 8.42 10.27
N LYS A 303 5.67 8.28 9.60
CA LYS A 303 5.07 6.98 9.28
C LYS A 303 4.73 6.88 7.79
N LEU A 304 5.10 5.77 7.17
CA LEU A 304 4.77 5.45 5.78
C LEU A 304 3.97 4.15 5.72
N VAL A 305 2.77 4.18 5.16
CA VAL A 305 1.90 3.00 5.04
C VAL A 305 1.55 2.79 3.57
N VAL A 306 1.73 1.57 3.07
CA VAL A 306 1.42 1.21 1.67
C VAL A 306 0.49 0.00 1.65
N PHE A 307 -0.71 0.16 1.10
CA PHE A 307 -1.74 -0.88 1.00
C PHE A 307 -1.59 -1.79 -0.24
N GLY A 308 -0.37 -1.85 -0.77
CA GLY A 308 0.03 -2.60 -1.95
C GLY A 308 1.53 -2.88 -1.94
N ASP A 309 2.10 -3.02 -3.13
CA ASP A 309 3.53 -3.28 -3.35
C ASP A 309 4.35 -1.98 -3.38
N VAL A 310 5.67 -2.07 -3.17
CA VAL A 310 6.62 -0.94 -3.32
C VAL A 310 7.71 -1.24 -4.36
N GLY A 311 8.16 -0.19 -5.05
CA GLY A 311 9.17 -0.26 -6.10
C GLY A 311 10.62 -0.48 -5.62
N GLN A 312 11.56 -0.32 -6.55
CA GLN A 312 13.00 -0.47 -6.28
C GLN A 312 13.47 0.58 -5.29
N THR A 313 14.50 0.24 -4.52
CA THR A 313 15.20 1.18 -3.63
C THR A 313 14.27 1.88 -2.63
N PHE A 314 13.21 1.17 -2.22
CA PHE A 314 12.32 1.57 -1.13
C PHE A 314 13.13 1.96 0.12
N MET A 315 12.89 3.14 0.67
CA MET A 315 13.61 3.70 1.81
C MET A 315 15.14 3.78 1.65
N TYR A 316 15.63 4.02 0.42
CA TYR A 316 17.04 4.26 0.16
C TYR A 316 17.62 5.33 1.08
N GLY A 317 18.68 4.99 1.82
CA GLY A 317 19.40 5.95 2.66
C GLY A 317 18.59 6.48 3.85
N ALA A 318 17.46 5.85 4.21
CA ALA A 318 16.62 6.26 5.33
C ALA A 318 17.43 6.36 6.64
N LYS A 319 17.04 7.31 7.50
CA LYS A 319 17.68 7.58 8.80
C LYS A 319 16.85 7.09 9.99
N GLY A 320 15.55 6.87 9.78
CA GLY A 320 14.60 6.54 10.83
C GLY A 320 13.18 6.34 10.31
N GLY A 321 12.21 6.54 11.19
CA GLY A 321 10.77 6.43 10.90
C GLY A 321 10.25 5.01 10.83
N GLU A 322 8.92 4.92 10.71
CA GLU A 322 8.17 3.68 10.64
C GLU A 322 7.64 3.46 9.23
N ALA A 323 7.72 2.24 8.72
CA ALA A 323 7.09 1.89 7.45
C ALA A 323 6.41 0.53 7.45
N TYR A 324 5.24 0.46 6.81
CA TYR A 324 4.37 -0.71 6.76
C TYR A 324 3.94 -0.97 5.32
N VAL A 325 4.25 -2.15 4.81
CA VAL A 325 3.94 -2.54 3.43
C VAL A 325 3.06 -3.78 3.45
N LEU A 326 1.87 -3.70 2.85
CA LEU A 326 0.95 -4.83 2.73
C LEU A 326 1.48 -5.91 1.77
N GLY A 327 2.04 -5.47 0.64
CA GLY A 327 2.50 -6.34 -0.42
C GLY A 327 4.01 -6.61 -0.38
N ASN A 328 4.57 -6.79 -1.57
CA ASN A 328 5.97 -7.07 -1.79
C ASN A 328 6.78 -5.78 -2.00
N ALA A 329 8.07 -5.81 -1.70
CA ALA A 329 9.02 -4.81 -2.17
C ALA A 329 9.81 -5.34 -3.38
N ALA A 330 10.25 -4.45 -4.27
CA ALA A 330 11.14 -4.86 -5.37
C ALA A 330 12.59 -5.04 -4.87
N GLY A 331 13.59 -4.73 -5.72
CA GLY A 331 15.00 -4.90 -5.39
C GLY A 331 15.56 -3.76 -4.54
N ARG A 332 16.59 -4.09 -3.74
CA ARG A 332 17.35 -3.17 -2.89
C ARG A 332 16.53 -2.35 -1.87
N PRO A 333 15.48 -2.90 -1.23
CA PRO A 333 14.81 -2.18 -0.15
C PRO A 333 15.79 -1.91 0.99
N LEU A 334 15.77 -0.68 1.52
CA LEU A 334 16.58 -0.19 2.64
C LEU A 334 18.09 -0.17 2.37
N ILE A 335 18.50 -0.15 1.10
CA ILE A 335 19.91 0.03 0.76
C ILE A 335 20.46 1.34 1.38
N ASN A 336 21.63 1.25 2.01
CA ASN A 336 22.30 2.35 2.71
C ASN A 336 21.48 3.00 3.85
N ALA A 337 20.42 2.36 4.33
CA ALA A 337 19.68 2.89 5.47
C ALA A 337 20.52 2.81 6.76
N VAL A 338 20.40 3.82 7.60
CA VAL A 338 21.20 4.03 8.81
C VAL A 338 20.31 4.46 9.98
N GLY A 339 20.84 4.47 11.19
CA GLY A 339 20.10 4.96 12.36
C GLY A 339 18.98 4.01 12.78
N LYS A 340 17.73 4.47 12.80
CA LYS A 340 16.62 3.75 13.46
C LYS A 340 15.37 3.47 12.61
N PRO A 341 15.48 3.05 11.33
CA PRO A 341 14.31 2.65 10.55
C PRO A 341 13.62 1.43 11.17
N ARG A 342 12.29 1.44 11.21
CA ARG A 342 11.45 0.36 11.76
C ARG A 342 10.45 -0.06 10.69
N VAL A 343 10.71 -1.18 10.02
CA VAL A 343 9.98 -1.54 8.80
C VAL A 343 9.32 -2.90 8.91
N VAL A 344 8.07 -3.02 8.46
CA VAL A 344 7.34 -4.29 8.30
C VAL A 344 6.91 -4.46 6.84
N ILE A 345 7.35 -5.54 6.22
CA ILE A 345 6.96 -5.96 4.87
C ILE A 345 6.19 -7.27 5.00
N ASN A 346 4.88 -7.24 4.70
CA ASN A 346 4.05 -8.44 4.87
C ASN A 346 4.26 -9.46 3.76
N GLY A 347 4.52 -8.99 2.54
CA GLY A 347 4.94 -9.83 1.44
C GLY A 347 6.40 -10.24 1.55
N THR A 348 7.06 -10.26 0.40
CA THR A 348 8.47 -10.57 0.26
C THR A 348 9.24 -9.43 -0.41
N CYS A 349 10.51 -9.65 -0.71
CA CYS A 349 11.30 -8.74 -1.54
C CYS A 349 12.26 -9.46 -2.48
N LEU A 350 12.72 -8.75 -3.51
CA LEU A 350 13.74 -9.24 -4.44
C LEU A 350 15.14 -9.06 -3.82
N ASP A 351 16.19 -9.16 -4.64
CA ASP A 351 17.59 -9.13 -4.19
C ASP A 351 17.95 -7.89 -3.35
N TYR A 352 18.99 -8.05 -2.51
CA TYR A 352 19.67 -6.99 -1.77
C TYR A 352 18.82 -6.28 -0.71
N LEU A 353 17.91 -7.01 -0.03
CA LEU A 353 17.25 -6.46 1.15
C LEU A 353 18.31 -6.05 2.20
N ALA A 354 18.25 -4.77 2.60
CA ALA A 354 19.10 -4.16 3.59
C ALA A 354 20.60 -4.29 3.26
N GLU A 355 20.94 -4.09 1.98
CA GLU A 355 22.33 -3.89 1.54
C GLU A 355 22.94 -2.64 2.19
N SER A 356 24.15 -2.76 2.75
CA SER A 356 24.88 -1.70 3.45
C SER A 356 24.05 -1.06 4.56
N PHE A 357 23.29 -1.87 5.30
CA PHE A 357 22.49 -1.42 6.44
C PHE A 357 23.42 -1.09 7.62
N MET A 358 23.40 0.17 8.05
CA MET A 358 24.26 0.70 9.12
C MET A 358 23.39 1.23 10.25
N ALA A 359 22.46 0.38 10.71
CA ALA A 359 21.40 0.79 11.61
C ALA A 359 21.68 0.50 13.10
N GLY A 360 22.93 0.20 13.50
CA GLY A 360 23.27 -0.08 14.91
C GLY A 360 22.54 -1.29 15.51
N ASP A 361 22.66 -1.53 16.82
CA ASP A 361 21.96 -2.67 17.45
C ASP A 361 20.45 -2.36 17.68
N PRO A 362 19.52 -3.16 17.11
CA PRO A 362 18.08 -2.97 17.32
C PRO A 362 17.64 -2.88 18.79
N LEU A 363 18.28 -3.65 19.68
CA LEU A 363 17.96 -3.67 21.12
C LEU A 363 18.47 -2.43 21.85
N ASN A 364 19.40 -1.68 21.24
CA ASN A 364 19.96 -0.44 21.74
C ASN A 364 19.55 0.77 20.87
N GLY A 365 18.33 0.73 20.31
CA GLY A 365 17.74 1.85 19.59
C GLY A 365 18.04 1.90 18.09
N GLY A 366 18.80 0.93 17.58
CA GLY A 366 19.06 0.75 16.15
C GLY A 366 17.85 0.29 15.34
N GLY A 367 17.99 0.24 14.01
CA GLY A 367 16.92 -0.09 13.07
C GLY A 367 16.80 -1.58 12.74
N PHE A 368 15.61 -1.98 12.29
CA PHE A 368 15.34 -3.35 11.85
C PHE A 368 14.32 -3.42 10.72
N VAL A 369 14.22 -4.59 10.11
CA VAL A 369 13.19 -4.96 9.13
C VAL A 369 12.50 -6.24 9.55
N VAL A 370 11.17 -6.30 9.45
CA VAL A 370 10.38 -7.53 9.54
C VAL A 370 9.93 -7.92 8.15
N VAL A 371 10.08 -9.20 7.78
CA VAL A 371 9.55 -9.76 6.52
C VAL A 371 8.67 -10.97 6.85
N ASN A 372 7.39 -10.90 6.52
CA ASN A 372 6.43 -11.97 6.85
C ASN A 372 6.27 -13.03 5.74
N GLY A 373 6.57 -12.70 4.48
CA GLY A 373 6.50 -13.67 3.39
C GLY A 373 5.10 -14.22 3.13
N LEU A 374 4.08 -13.37 3.25
CA LEU A 374 2.67 -13.72 3.07
C LEU A 374 2.09 -13.12 1.80
N GLU A 375 1.03 -13.72 1.26
CA GLU A 375 0.22 -13.12 0.21
C GLU A 375 -1.26 -13.40 0.44
N PRO A 376 -2.17 -12.51 0.00
CA PRO A 376 -3.59 -12.79 0.09
C PRO A 376 -4.01 -13.83 -0.95
N ASP A 377 -4.79 -14.82 -0.51
CA ASP A 377 -5.48 -15.76 -1.38
C ASP A 377 -6.68 -15.08 -2.11
N GLY A 378 -7.38 -15.84 -2.95
CA GLY A 378 -8.56 -15.33 -3.68
C GLY A 378 -9.73 -14.88 -2.80
N ASN A 379 -9.75 -15.28 -1.53
CA ASN A 379 -10.75 -14.91 -0.52
C ASN A 379 -10.21 -13.86 0.46
N GLY A 380 -9.01 -13.34 0.23
CA GLY A 380 -8.37 -12.35 1.08
C GLY A 380 -7.84 -12.86 2.42
N ASN A 381 -7.71 -14.17 2.62
CA ASN A 381 -6.94 -14.71 3.75
C ASN A 381 -5.45 -14.65 3.41
N PHE A 382 -4.60 -14.43 4.40
CA PHE A 382 -3.15 -14.43 4.17
C PHE A 382 -2.60 -15.86 4.26
N ILE A 383 -1.88 -16.26 3.22
CA ILE A 383 -1.21 -17.55 3.11
C ILE A 383 0.29 -17.34 2.95
N GLU A 384 1.07 -18.37 3.28
CA GLU A 384 2.52 -18.34 3.09
C GLU A 384 2.87 -18.34 1.61
N GLN A 385 3.80 -17.48 1.21
CA GLN A 385 4.43 -17.58 -0.10
C GLN A 385 5.34 -18.82 -0.15
N ASP A 386 5.60 -19.30 -1.37
CA ASP A 386 6.46 -20.47 -1.59
C ASP A 386 7.85 -20.32 -0.97
N THR A 387 8.39 -19.10 -0.98
CA THR A 387 9.60 -18.74 -0.25
C THR A 387 9.39 -17.41 0.47
N PRO A 388 9.80 -17.28 1.74
CA PRO A 388 9.66 -16.02 2.46
C PRO A 388 10.56 -14.91 1.90
N TYR A 389 11.64 -15.28 1.20
CA TYR A 389 12.53 -14.38 0.48
C TYR A 389 13.12 -15.08 -0.77
N PRO A 390 12.64 -14.75 -1.99
CA PRO A 390 13.15 -15.31 -3.24
C PRO A 390 14.44 -14.63 -3.73
N GLY A 391 14.88 -13.55 -3.08
CA GLY A 391 16.09 -12.84 -3.46
C GLY A 391 17.38 -13.53 -3.03
N SER A 392 18.49 -12.90 -3.41
CA SER A 392 19.87 -13.19 -3.05
C SER A 392 20.51 -11.99 -2.35
N ASN A 393 21.74 -12.15 -1.86
CA ASN A 393 22.52 -11.07 -1.22
C ASN A 393 21.77 -10.39 -0.06
N LEU A 394 21.03 -11.19 0.71
CA LEU A 394 20.33 -10.75 1.89
C LEU A 394 21.33 -10.16 2.88
N PHE A 395 21.04 -8.95 3.33
CA PHE A 395 21.82 -8.26 4.34
C PHE A 395 23.28 -8.00 3.94
N SER A 396 23.51 -7.78 2.64
CA SER A 396 24.85 -7.63 2.08
C SER A 396 25.58 -6.43 2.66
N LEU A 397 26.83 -6.57 3.11
CA LEU A 397 27.65 -5.45 3.63
C LEU A 397 27.02 -4.69 4.82
N ALA A 398 26.02 -5.27 5.49
CA ALA A 398 25.44 -4.67 6.68
C ALA A 398 26.48 -4.63 7.81
N SER A 399 26.54 -3.51 8.53
CA SER A 399 27.38 -3.35 9.73
C SER A 399 26.55 -3.13 11.00
N GLY A 400 25.24 -2.96 10.86
CA GLY A 400 24.31 -2.86 11.98
C GLY A 400 22.87 -3.13 11.55
N GLY A 401 22.01 -3.34 12.53
CA GLY A 401 20.60 -3.64 12.40
C GLY A 401 20.30 -5.13 12.48
N ALA A 402 19.04 -5.49 12.26
CA ALA A 402 18.63 -6.87 12.08
C ALA A 402 17.46 -7.02 11.10
N ILE A 403 17.32 -8.22 10.56
CA ILE A 403 16.11 -8.64 9.86
C ILE A 403 15.43 -9.73 10.69
N TYR A 404 14.14 -9.58 10.95
CA TYR A 404 13.29 -10.60 11.56
C TYR A 404 12.42 -11.20 10.46
N ILE A 405 12.77 -12.41 10.02
CA ILE A 405 12.11 -13.04 8.88
C ILE A 405 11.27 -14.23 9.34
N ARG A 406 10.01 -14.25 8.92
CA ARG A 406 9.09 -15.38 9.13
C ARG A 406 9.53 -16.52 8.20
N ASP A 407 10.20 -17.51 8.77
CA ASP A 407 10.74 -18.67 8.05
C ASP A 407 10.49 -19.97 8.86
N PRO A 408 9.21 -20.33 9.10
CA PRO A 408 8.84 -21.45 9.97
C PRO A 408 9.30 -22.81 9.42
N HIS A 409 9.60 -22.87 8.12
CA HIS A 409 10.04 -24.07 7.42
C HIS A 409 11.56 -24.14 7.20
N ARG A 410 12.31 -23.13 7.66
CA ARG A 410 13.76 -23.01 7.46
C ARG A 410 14.15 -23.13 5.98
N LYS A 411 13.38 -22.50 5.10
CA LYS A 411 13.63 -22.48 3.66
C LYS A 411 14.82 -21.60 3.29
N LEU A 412 15.16 -20.62 4.12
CA LEU A 412 16.29 -19.74 3.86
C LEU A 412 17.62 -20.39 4.25
N VAL A 413 18.60 -20.25 3.36
CA VAL A 413 19.91 -20.88 3.44
C VAL A 413 21.03 -19.84 3.51
N ASP A 414 22.21 -20.26 3.99
CA ASP A 414 23.34 -19.36 4.22
C ASP A 414 23.87 -18.74 2.91
N GLU A 415 23.72 -19.42 1.78
CA GLU A 415 24.12 -18.93 0.45
C GLU A 415 23.31 -17.71 -0.01
N GLN A 416 22.16 -17.44 0.60
CA GLN A 416 21.40 -16.21 0.34
C GLN A 416 21.97 -15.01 1.10
N LEU A 417 22.75 -15.23 2.17
CA LEU A 417 23.36 -14.18 2.99
C LEU A 417 24.67 -13.68 2.37
N ASN A 418 25.02 -12.42 2.63
CA ASN A 418 26.30 -11.86 2.22
C ASN A 418 26.91 -10.98 3.34
N GLY A 419 27.52 -11.60 4.35
CA GLY A 419 28.03 -10.89 5.53
C GLY A 419 27.03 -10.78 6.69
N GLY A 420 25.90 -11.48 6.59
CA GLY A 420 25.01 -11.75 7.71
C GLY A 420 25.10 -13.21 8.18
N GLU A 421 24.54 -13.49 9.36
CA GLU A 421 24.33 -14.84 9.88
C GLU A 421 22.92 -14.98 10.45
N PHE A 422 22.34 -16.19 10.36
CA PHE A 422 21.11 -16.51 11.05
C PHE A 422 21.36 -16.73 12.55
N SER A 423 20.43 -16.25 13.36
CA SER A 423 20.40 -16.39 14.80
C SER A 423 18.97 -16.63 15.29
N ILE A 424 18.86 -17.09 16.53
CA ILE A 424 17.58 -17.37 17.17
C ILE A 424 16.92 -16.04 17.54
N LEU A 425 15.60 -15.94 17.37
CA LEU A 425 14.80 -14.84 17.91
C LEU A 425 14.77 -14.93 19.45
N THR A 426 15.23 -13.91 20.16
CA THR A 426 15.11 -13.87 21.63
C THR A 426 13.76 -13.32 22.10
N ALA A 427 13.50 -13.35 23.41
CA ALA A 427 12.32 -12.73 23.98
C ALA A 427 12.37 -11.20 23.88
N GLU A 428 13.55 -10.60 24.02
CA GLU A 428 13.79 -9.17 23.86
C GLU A 428 13.58 -8.73 22.41
N ASP A 429 14.04 -9.54 21.44
CA ASP A 429 13.77 -9.31 20.02
C ASP A 429 12.28 -9.32 19.72
N TRP A 430 11.54 -10.29 20.28
CA TRP A 430 10.09 -10.34 20.10
C TRP A 430 9.39 -9.13 20.73
N ALA A 431 9.75 -8.78 21.97
CA ALA A 431 9.21 -7.61 22.66
C ALA A 431 9.50 -6.30 21.89
N LEU A 432 10.64 -6.22 21.20
CA LEU A 432 11.01 -5.09 20.36
C LEU A 432 10.08 -4.96 19.14
N ILE A 433 9.79 -6.05 18.42
CA ILE A 433 9.03 -5.97 17.17
C ILE A 433 7.50 -6.04 17.37
N LEU A 434 7.04 -6.57 18.52
CA LEU A 434 5.62 -6.76 18.79
C LEU A 434 4.75 -5.50 18.60
N PRO A 435 5.13 -4.30 19.09
CA PRO A 435 4.32 -3.10 18.88
C PRO A 435 4.16 -2.72 17.40
N TYR A 436 5.14 -3.05 16.57
CA TYR A 436 5.07 -2.80 15.12
C TYR A 436 4.20 -3.85 14.44
N LEU A 437 4.18 -5.08 14.93
CA LEU A 437 3.23 -6.10 14.47
C LEU A 437 1.79 -5.77 14.90
N ASP A 438 1.57 -5.16 16.07
CA ASP A 438 0.25 -4.70 16.51
C ASP A 438 -0.28 -3.58 15.60
N GLU A 439 0.57 -2.61 15.26
CA GLU A 439 0.21 -1.56 14.29
C GLU A 439 -0.04 -2.15 12.89
N ASN A 440 0.75 -3.15 12.49
CA ASN A 440 0.56 -3.88 11.24
C ASN A 440 -0.81 -4.60 11.19
N GLU A 441 -1.20 -5.27 12.28
CA GLU A 441 -2.53 -5.88 12.44
C GLU A 441 -3.63 -4.82 12.38
N ARG A 442 -3.46 -3.67 13.05
CA ARG A 442 -4.42 -2.56 13.00
C ARG A 442 -4.60 -2.01 11.57
N LEU A 443 -3.51 -1.83 10.83
CA LEU A 443 -3.53 -1.28 9.48
C LEU A 443 -4.13 -2.26 8.48
N PHE A 444 -3.60 -3.50 8.44
CA PHE A 444 -3.87 -4.44 7.35
C PHE A 444 -4.86 -5.55 7.70
N GLY A 445 -5.14 -5.76 8.99
CA GLY A 445 -5.95 -6.88 9.46
C GLY A 445 -5.23 -8.23 9.42
N ILE A 446 -3.89 -8.23 9.41
CA ILE A 446 -3.07 -9.45 9.50
C ILE A 446 -2.82 -9.74 10.97
N SER A 447 -3.53 -10.74 11.50
CA SER A 447 -3.52 -11.08 12.91
C SER A 447 -2.22 -11.72 13.32
N ILE A 448 -1.62 -11.24 14.41
CA ILE A 448 -0.43 -11.87 14.97
C ILE A 448 -0.73 -13.32 15.37
N GLU A 449 -1.86 -13.53 16.05
CA GLU A 449 -2.21 -14.79 16.67
C GLU A 449 -2.80 -15.81 15.68
N ASN A 450 -3.47 -15.33 14.63
CA ASN A 450 -4.23 -16.18 13.71
C ASN A 450 -3.61 -16.29 12.31
N ASP A 451 -2.77 -15.32 11.91
CA ASP A 451 -2.11 -15.32 10.60
C ASP A 451 -0.59 -15.50 10.75
N LEU A 452 0.09 -14.64 11.54
CA LEU A 452 1.56 -14.68 11.63
C LEU A 452 2.06 -15.92 12.38
N LEU A 453 1.50 -16.21 13.56
CA LEU A 453 1.95 -17.30 14.43
C LEU A 453 1.26 -18.65 14.15
N VAL A 454 0.40 -18.73 13.13
CA VAL A 454 -0.20 -19.99 12.70
C VAL A 454 0.58 -20.54 11.52
N VAL A 455 1.06 -21.77 11.65
CA VAL A 455 1.78 -22.50 10.61
C VAL A 455 1.10 -23.85 10.41
N ASN A 456 0.68 -24.16 9.19
CA ASN A 456 -0.08 -25.38 8.87
C ASN A 456 -1.29 -25.59 9.81
N GLY A 457 -2.02 -24.52 10.12
CA GLY A 457 -3.19 -24.54 11.01
C GLY A 457 -2.90 -24.71 12.50
N ASN A 458 -1.63 -24.75 12.91
CA ASN A 458 -1.23 -24.88 14.31
C ASN A 458 -0.60 -23.59 14.82
N LYS A 459 -1.01 -23.16 16.01
CA LYS A 459 -0.37 -22.03 16.71
C LYS A 459 1.05 -22.40 17.13
N LYS A 460 1.99 -21.52 16.85
CA LYS A 460 3.42 -21.66 17.11
C LYS A 460 3.92 -20.54 18.00
N THR A 461 5.06 -20.77 18.64
CA THR A 461 5.78 -19.71 19.36
C THR A 461 6.50 -18.79 18.37
N PRO A 462 6.75 -17.52 18.71
CA PRO A 462 7.52 -16.61 17.87
C PRO A 462 8.88 -17.18 17.42
N GLN A 463 9.56 -17.92 18.29
CA GLN A 463 10.87 -18.54 18.02
C GLN A 463 10.82 -19.73 17.05
N GLU A 464 9.66 -20.40 16.95
CA GLU A 464 9.43 -21.44 15.93
C GLU A 464 9.13 -20.83 14.55
N VAL A 465 8.67 -19.58 14.50
CA VAL A 465 8.17 -18.94 13.28
C VAL A 465 9.19 -17.99 12.67
N TYR A 466 9.88 -17.21 13.49
CA TYR A 466 10.80 -16.16 13.06
C TYR A 466 12.26 -16.53 13.32
N ARG A 467 13.12 -16.14 12.38
CA ARG A 467 14.58 -16.16 12.49
C ARG A 467 15.09 -14.72 12.49
N LYS A 468 16.21 -14.49 13.18
CA LYS A 468 16.91 -13.21 13.15
C LYS A 468 18.12 -13.30 12.23
N VAL A 469 18.26 -12.38 11.30
CA VAL A 469 19.51 -12.15 10.55
C VAL A 469 20.20 -10.96 11.18
N LYS A 470 21.50 -11.10 11.48
CA LYS A 470 22.34 -10.04 12.03
C LYS A 470 23.70 -10.02 11.33
N PRO A 471 24.49 -8.94 11.42
CA PRO A 471 25.79 -8.87 10.76
C PRO A 471 26.75 -9.88 11.40
N VAL A 472 27.64 -10.45 10.60
CA VAL A 472 28.76 -11.23 11.15
C VAL A 472 29.70 -10.26 11.87
N LYS A 473 30.01 -10.52 13.15
CA LYS A 473 31.03 -9.76 13.87
C LYS A 473 32.39 -9.98 13.19
N THR A 474 32.87 -8.98 12.45
CA THR A 474 34.22 -9.01 11.87
C THR A 474 35.23 -8.50 12.90
N SER A 475 36.47 -9.00 12.90
CA SER A 475 37.51 -8.65 13.88
C SER A 475 37.79 -7.15 14.03
N VAL A 476 37.49 -6.34 13.02
CA VAL A 476 37.63 -4.88 13.02
C VAL A 476 36.58 -4.18 13.90
N LEU A 477 35.41 -4.79 14.13
CA LEU A 477 34.36 -4.24 15.01
C LEU A 477 34.61 -4.54 16.49
N VAL A 478 35.38 -5.60 16.79
CA VAL A 478 35.75 -5.98 18.16
C VAL A 478 36.72 -4.98 18.77
N GLU A 479 37.67 -4.46 17.97
CA GLU A 479 38.63 -3.43 18.42
C GLU A 479 37.97 -2.08 18.74
N CYS A 480 36.79 -1.77 18.19
CA CYS A 480 36.05 -0.56 18.51
C CYS A 480 35.21 -0.69 19.79
N GLU A 481 34.66 -1.87 20.10
CA GLU A 481 33.93 -2.12 21.36
C GLU A 481 34.89 -2.19 22.57
N GLU A 482 36.11 -2.72 22.40
CA GLU A 482 37.13 -2.78 23.48
C GLU A 482 37.85 -1.43 23.72
N GLY A 483 37.61 -0.41 22.89
CA GLY A 483 38.21 0.91 22.99
C GLY A 483 37.39 1.95 23.78
N GLU A 484 36.18 1.59 24.22
CA GLU A 484 35.27 2.46 24.98
C GLU A 484 35.09 2.05 26.46
N ASP A 485 35.81 1.04 26.95
CA ASP A 485 35.84 0.63 28.37
C ASP A 485 36.88 1.40 29.23
#